data_AF-A0A6P0M3L4-F1
#
_entry.id   AF-A0A6P0M3L4-F1
#
_cell.length_a   1.000
_cell.length_b   1.000
_cell.length_c   1.000
_cell.angle_alpha   90.00
_cell.angle_beta   90.00
_cell.angle_gamma   90.00
#
_symmetry.space_group_name_H-M   'P 1'
#
loop_
_entity.id
_entity.type
_entity.pdbx_description
1 polymer ?
#
loop_
_entity_poly.entity_id
_entity_poly.type
_entity_poly.pdbx_seq_one_letter_code
_entity_poly.pdbx_strand_id
1 'polypeptide(L)'
;MPVVAFTATRWGSLLQGHTDWKNPAPSAADCYRMVLRQPAIRLVLTAPKTESELVENLRILQSPELSVQEVTHWQTYGDLIYGTGQDSFDNQWP
;
A
#
# COMPACT_ATOMS: atom_id res chain seq x y z
N MET A 1 0.01 21.70 -4.85
CA MET A 1 -1.34 21.12 -4.73
C MET A 1 -1.24 19.86 -3.89
N PRO A 2 -2.02 19.67 -2.82
CA PRO A 2 -1.94 18.48 -1.99
C PRO A 2 -2.51 17.26 -2.74
N VAL A 3 -1.80 16.13 -2.70
CA VAL A 3 -2.27 14.84 -3.24
C VAL A 3 -2.83 14.00 -2.10
N VAL A 4 -4.05 13.50 -2.29
CA VAL A 4 -4.71 12.54 -1.40
C VAL A 4 -4.69 11.17 -2.07
N ALA A 5 -4.05 10.21 -1.42
CA ALA A 5 -4.08 8.83 -1.88
C ALA A 5 -5.33 8.11 -1.38
N PHE A 6 -5.96 7.36 -2.27
CA PHE A 6 -7.11 6.50 -1.96
C PHE A 6 -6.88 5.11 -2.55
N THR A 7 -7.68 4.13 -2.14
CA THR A 7 -7.56 2.72 -2.59
C THR A 7 -6.14 2.13 -2.42
N ALA A 8 -5.41 2.55 -1.39
CA ALA A 8 -4.01 2.16 -1.15
C ALA A 8 -3.80 0.64 -0.99
N THR A 9 -4.84 -0.11 -0.62
CA THR A 9 -4.83 -1.57 -0.51
C THR A 9 -5.30 -2.28 -1.79
N ARG A 10 -5.57 -1.53 -2.87
CA ARG A 10 -6.23 -1.99 -4.11
C ARG A 10 -7.53 -2.76 -3.79
N TRP A 11 -8.43 -2.09 -3.07
CA TRP A 11 -9.69 -2.66 -2.53
C TRP A 11 -9.50 -3.94 -1.70
N GLY A 12 -8.32 -4.13 -1.10
CA GLY A 12 -7.97 -5.29 -0.29
C GLY A 12 -7.31 -6.43 -1.07
N SER A 13 -7.18 -6.35 -2.40
CA SER A 13 -6.54 -7.41 -3.19
C SER A 13 -5.04 -7.57 -2.86
N LEU A 14 -4.34 -6.49 -2.48
CA LEU A 14 -2.95 -6.60 -2.02
C LEU A 14 -2.83 -7.41 -0.71
N LEU A 15 -3.87 -7.42 0.13
CA LEU A 15 -3.83 -8.11 1.41
C LEU A 15 -4.04 -9.62 1.27
N GLN A 16 -4.45 -10.08 0.07
CA GLN A 16 -4.69 -11.49 -0.22
C GLN A 16 -3.40 -12.25 -0.60
N GLY A 17 -2.29 -11.54 -0.85
CA GLY A 17 -1.05 -12.14 -1.29
C GLY A 17 -1.02 -12.44 -2.79
N HIS A 18 -0.01 -13.20 -3.22
CA HIS A 18 0.13 -13.67 -4.60
C HIS A 18 0.75 -15.07 -4.57
N THR A 19 0.35 -15.99 -5.44
CA THR A 19 0.81 -17.40 -5.43
C THR A 19 2.34 -17.54 -5.53
N ASP A 20 2.96 -16.64 -6.28
CA ASP A 20 4.41 -16.60 -6.48
C ASP A 20 5.16 -15.82 -5.39
N TRP A 21 4.44 -15.14 -4.50
CA TRP A 21 5.03 -14.46 -3.35
C TRP A 21 5.24 -15.44 -2.20
N LYS A 22 6.49 -15.59 -1.73
CA LYS A 22 6.85 -16.56 -0.69
C LYS A 22 6.94 -15.96 0.72
N ASN A 23 6.80 -14.64 0.84
CA ASN A 23 6.75 -13.94 2.11
C ASN A 23 5.29 -13.68 2.53
N PRO A 24 5.02 -13.23 3.76
CA PRO A 24 3.69 -12.77 4.15
C PRO A 24 3.16 -11.69 3.20
N ALA A 25 1.84 -11.69 3.00
CA ALA A 25 1.15 -10.58 2.34
C ALA A 25 1.30 -9.29 3.17
N PRO A 26 1.30 -8.11 2.55
CA PRO A 26 1.33 -6.85 3.29
C PRO A 26 0.07 -6.70 4.16
N SER A 27 0.24 -6.06 5.31
CA SER A 27 -0.88 -5.52 6.08
C SER A 27 -1.42 -4.25 5.41
N ALA A 28 -2.60 -3.78 5.85
CA ALA A 28 -3.10 -2.47 5.41
C ALA A 28 -2.13 -1.34 5.84
N ALA A 29 -1.54 -1.46 7.03
CA ALA A 29 -0.54 -0.51 7.54
C ALA A 29 0.70 -0.43 6.64
N ASP A 30 1.18 -1.57 6.10
CA ASP A 30 2.31 -1.59 5.15
C ASP A 30 1.97 -0.82 3.88
N CYS A 31 0.76 -1.02 3.32
CA CYS A 31 0.30 -0.27 2.16
C CYS A 31 0.26 1.25 2.44
N TYR A 32 -0.27 1.67 3.59
CA TYR A 32 -0.32 3.09 3.95
C TYR A 32 1.07 3.69 4.17
N ARG A 33 1.99 2.96 4.81
CA ARG A 33 3.40 3.39 4.99
C ARG A 33 4.10 3.59 3.65
N MET A 34 3.91 2.66 2.71
CA MET A 34 4.48 2.77 1.36
C MET A 34 3.94 3.97 0.59
N VAL A 35 2.64 4.25 0.70
CA VAL A 35 2.02 5.44 0.11
C VAL A 35 2.57 6.73 0.72
N LEU A 36 2.63 6.82 2.04
CA LEU A 36 3.10 8.02 2.75
C LEU A 36 4.60 8.29 2.58
N ARG A 37 5.37 7.31 2.09
CA ARG A 37 6.77 7.50 1.74
C ARG A 37 6.97 8.48 0.57
N GLN A 38 6.01 8.63 -0.33
CA GLN A 38 6.09 9.57 -1.45
C GLN A 38 5.91 11.01 -0.93
N PRO A 39 6.94 11.89 -0.98
CA PRO A 39 6.86 13.22 -0.38
C PRO A 39 5.72 14.11 -0.91
N ALA A 40 5.23 13.86 -2.13
CA ALA A 40 4.09 14.58 -2.69
C ALA A 40 2.72 14.20 -2.06
N ILE A 41 2.64 13.04 -1.40
CA ILE A 41 1.41 12.54 -0.78
C ILE A 41 1.41 12.93 0.69
N ARG A 42 0.50 13.85 1.06
CA ARG A 42 0.43 14.37 2.44
C ARG A 42 -0.53 13.57 3.33
N LEU A 43 -1.47 12.85 2.72
CA LEU A 43 -2.53 12.11 3.38
C LEU A 43 -2.95 10.89 2.55
N VAL A 44 -3.29 9.80 3.25
CA VAL A 44 -3.90 8.60 2.67
C VAL A 44 -5.22 8.31 3.37
N LEU A 45 -6.26 8.00 2.60
CA LEU A 45 -7.55 7.55 3.13
C LEU A 45 -7.46 6.08 3.54
N THR A 46 -7.92 5.78 4.75
CA THR A 46 -8.03 4.41 5.26
C THR A 46 -9.50 4.01 5.38
N ALA A 47 -9.79 2.71 5.26
CA ALA A 47 -11.15 2.18 5.38
C ALA A 47 -11.18 0.94 6.30
N PRO A 48 -10.83 1.07 7.59
CA PRO A 48 -10.89 -0.03 8.55
C PRO A 48 -12.34 -0.47 8.77
N LYS A 49 -12.56 -1.78 8.84
CA LYS A 49 -13.86 -2.40 9.15
C LYS A 49 -14.09 -2.54 10.64
N THR A 50 -13.01 -2.57 11.43
CA THR A 50 -13.05 -2.78 12.87
C THR A 50 -12.22 -1.73 13.60
N GLU A 51 -12.50 -1.55 14.90
CA GLU A 51 -11.70 -0.68 15.75
C GLU A 51 -10.24 -1.15 15.83
N SER A 52 -10.01 -2.47 15.87
CA SER A 52 -8.65 -3.03 15.87
C SER A 52 -7.87 -2.63 14.62
N GLU A 53 -8.49 -2.72 13.44
CA GLU A 53 -7.87 -2.27 12.19
C GLU A 53 -7.62 -0.76 12.20
N LEU A 54 -8.54 0.04 12.76
CA LEU A 54 -8.34 1.48 12.91
C LEU A 54 -7.12 1.79 13.78
N VAL A 55 -7.01 1.14 14.95
CA VAL A 55 -5.89 1.30 15.86
C VAL A 55 -4.58 0.89 15.19
N GLU A 56 -4.56 -0.23 14.47
CA GLU A 56 -3.39 -0.67 13.70
C GLU A 56 -2.98 0.38 12.67
N ASN A 57 -3.93 0.90 11.90
CA ASN A 57 -3.67 1.93 10.90
C ASN A 57 -3.13 3.22 11.52
N LEU A 58 -3.61 3.61 12.71
CA LEU A 58 -3.15 4.83 13.39
C LEU A 58 -1.72 4.71 13.94
N ARG A 59 -1.27 3.50 14.29
CA ARG A 59 0.11 3.26 14.77
C ARG A 59 1.17 3.65 13.74
N ILE A 60 0.84 3.71 12.45
CA ILE A 60 1.79 4.13 11.41
C ILE A 60 2.32 5.55 11.64
N LEU A 61 1.53 6.43 12.26
CA LEU A 61 1.90 7.82 12.52
C LEU A 61 3.03 7.96 13.54
N GLN A 62 3.23 6.93 14.37
CA GLN A 62 4.28 6.86 15.39
C GLN A 62 5.44 5.96 14.96
N SER A 63 5.30 5.28 13.82
CA SER A 63 6.27 4.32 13.35
C SER A 63 7.42 5.03 12.61
N PRO A 64 8.66 4.51 12.67
CA PRO A 64 9.78 5.09 11.93
C PRO A 64 9.53 5.05 10.42
N GLU A 65 10.26 5.85 9.66
CA GLU A 65 10.27 5.74 8.19
C GLU A 65 10.68 4.33 7.76
N LEU A 66 10.16 3.89 6.60
CA LEU A 66 10.53 2.60 6.04
C LEU A 66 12.02 2.58 5.69
N SER A 67 12.71 1.53 6.14
CA SER A 67 14.08 1.26 5.74
C SER A 67 14.16 0.93 4.24
N VAL A 68 15.35 1.06 3.65
CA VAL A 68 15.59 0.68 2.25
C VAL A 68 15.21 -0.78 1.99
N GLN A 69 15.43 -1.68 2.95
CA GLN A 69 15.10 -3.09 2.82
C GLN A 69 13.58 -3.32 2.75
N GLU A 70 12.80 -2.67 3.62
CA GLU A 70 11.33 -2.73 3.58
C GLU A 70 10.79 -2.14 2.28
N VAL A 71 11.38 -1.03 1.82
CA VAL A 71 10.99 -0.41 0.55
C VAL A 71 11.21 -1.35 -0.62
N THR A 72 12.41 -1.94 -0.75
CA THR A 72 12.72 -2.90 -1.82
C THR A 72 11.81 -4.13 -1.74
N HIS A 73 11.51 -4.60 -0.53
CA HIS A 73 10.61 -5.72 -0.30
C HIS A 73 9.22 -5.45 -0.87
N TRP A 74 8.62 -4.30 -0.53
CA TRP A 74 7.28 -3.95 -0.99
C TRP A 74 7.23 -3.52 -2.46
N GLN A 75 8.31 -2.95 -3.00
CA GLN A 75 8.44 -2.69 -4.43
C GLN A 75 8.45 -4.00 -5.22
N THR A 76 9.22 -5.00 -4.78
CA THR A 76 9.26 -6.32 -5.43
C THR A 76 7.88 -6.98 -5.43
N TYR A 77 7.13 -6.87 -4.32
CA TYR A 77 5.75 -7.36 -4.25
C TYR A 77 4.81 -6.60 -5.20
N GLY A 78 4.93 -5.27 -5.26
CA GLY A 78 4.17 -4.44 -6.20
C GLY A 78 4.45 -4.79 -7.66
N ASP A 79 5.72 -4.93 -8.03
CA ASP A 79 6.16 -5.30 -9.38
C ASP A 79 5.60 -6.68 -9.78
N LEU A 80 5.56 -7.63 -8.84
CA LEU A 80 4.97 -8.94 -9.08
C LEU A 80 3.47 -8.87 -9.38
N ILE A 81 2.73 -7.97 -8.71
CA ILE A 81 1.27 -7.85 -8.88
C ILE A 81 0.90 -7.05 -10.12
N TYR A 82 1.56 -5.92 -10.34
CA TYR A 82 1.19 -4.99 -11.40
C TYR A 82 1.92 -5.27 -12.72
N GLY A 83 3.09 -5.93 -12.69
CA GLY A 83 3.89 -6.21 -13.88
C GLY A 83 4.17 -4.92 -14.68
N THR A 84 3.62 -4.83 -15.89
CA THR A 84 3.76 -3.66 -16.78
C THR A 84 2.71 -2.56 -16.53
N GLY A 85 1.81 -2.74 -15.57
CA GLY A 85 0.69 -1.83 -15.28
C GLY A 85 -0.57 -2.07 -16.14
N GLN A 86 -0.50 -2.98 -17.11
CA GLN A 86 -1.63 -3.33 -17.98
C GLN A 86 -2.45 -4.46 -17.36
N ASP A 87 -3.30 -4.12 -16.40
CA ASP A 87 -4.27 -5.06 -15.82
C ASP A 87 -5.70 -4.57 -16.04
N SER A 88 -6.68 -5.32 -15.53
CA SER A 88 -8.11 -5.01 -15.66
C SER A 88 -8.53 -3.67 -15.03
N PHE A 89 -7.64 -2.96 -14.34
CA PHE A 89 -7.87 -1.65 -13.71
C PHE A 89 -7.17 -0.51 -14.44
N ASP A 90 -6.46 -0.78 -15.54
CA ASP A 90 -5.75 0.25 -16.29
C ASP A 90 -6.75 1.12 -17.07
N ASN A 91 -6.91 2.36 -16.61
CA ASN A 91 -7.71 3.36 -17.30
C ASN A 91 -6.80 4.11 -18.27
N GLN A 92 -7.07 4.03 -19.57
CA GLN A 92 -6.38 4.89 -20.53
C GLN A 92 -6.89 6.33 -20.36
N TRP A 93 -6.12 7.15 -19.63
CA TRP A 93 -6.36 8.57 -19.51
C TRP A 93 -5.83 9.28 -20.77
N PRO A 94 -6.62 10.14 -21.44
CA PRO A 94 -6.21 10.87 -22.63
C PRO A 94 -5.14 11.93 -22.38
#